data_AF-A0A8S3G0P8-F1
#
_entry.id   AF-A0A8S3G0P8-F1
#
_cell.length_a   1.000
_cell.length_b   1.000
_cell.length_c   1.000
_cell.angle_alpha   90.00
_cell.angle_beta   90.00
_cell.angle_gamma   90.00
#
_symmetry.space_group_name_H-M   'P 1'
#
loop_
_entity.id
_entity.type
_entity.pdbx_description
1 polymer ?
#
loop_
_entity_poly.entity_id
_entity_poly.type
_entity_poly.pdbx_seq_one_letter_code
_entity_poly.pdbx_strand_id
1 'polypeptide(L)'
;MKIATVERIVSVRNHPNADRLDLVSILGYQCITPRDSFLPEQLVIFIQPDSVLPNDQVWAQSYLKYARPRVRAMKLRDEWSEGLIVPLTENEKDFKEGDDVAEQLGIKHFEPVIVQDPTSVLGPLPFSIPKTDEERIENFQNNLPWNELVDV
;
A
#
# COMPACT_ATOMS: atom_id res chain seq x y z
N MET A 1 -1.21 -5.55 9.91
CA MET A 1 -1.21 -5.23 8.47
C MET A 1 -0.59 -3.85 8.29
N LYS A 2 0.56 -3.77 7.63
CA LYS A 2 1.21 -2.50 7.31
C LYS A 2 0.60 -1.95 6.02
N ILE A 3 0.03 -0.76 6.03
CA ILE A 3 -0.71 -0.22 4.88
C ILE A 3 0.04 0.89 4.14
N ALA A 4 0.97 1.56 4.82
CA ALA A 4 1.88 2.52 4.21
C ALA A 4 3.26 2.36 4.83
N THR A 5 4.23 1.90 4.04
CA THR A 5 5.60 1.66 4.51
C THR A 5 6.62 2.38 3.65
N VAL A 6 7.76 2.70 4.25
CA VAL A 6 8.91 3.21 3.51
C VAL A 6 9.66 2.03 2.91
N GLU A 7 9.70 1.98 1.59
CA GLU A 7 10.23 0.84 0.84
C GLU A 7 11.16 1.31 -0.26
N ARG A 8 12.02 0.41 -0.72
CA ARG A 8 12.96 0.66 -1.80
C ARG A 8 12.41 0.17 -3.13
N ILE A 9 12.57 0.98 -4.17
CA ILE A 9 12.21 0.59 -5.54
C ILE A 9 13.18 -0.48 -6.04
N VAL A 10 12.62 -1.61 -6.46
CA VAL A 10 13.39 -2.76 -6.99
C VAL A 10 13.79 -2.51 -8.45
N SER A 11 12.85 -2.04 -9.27
CA SER A 11 13.14 -1.75 -10.67
C SER A 11 12.15 -0.74 -11.26
N VAL A 12 12.60 -0.02 -12.28
CA VAL A 12 11.78 0.89 -13.08
C VAL A 12 11.97 0.51 -14.53
N ARG A 13 10.87 0.33 -15.26
CA ARG A 13 10.88 0.06 -16.70
C ARG A 13 9.82 0.90 -17.40
N ASN A 14 10.08 1.30 -18.63
CA ASN A 14 9.10 2.06 -19.40
C ASN A 14 7.84 1.21 -19.64
N HIS A 15 6.68 1.85 -19.59
CA HIS A 15 5.42 1.18 -19.89
C HIS A 15 5.36 0.80 -21.39
N PRO A 16 5.12 -0.47 -21.76
CA PRO A 16 5.20 -0.92 -23.16
C PRO A 16 4.19 -0.22 -24.08
N ASN A 17 2.99 0.04 -23.56
CA ASN A 17 1.90 0.69 -24.28
C ASN A 17 1.70 2.18 -23.91
N ALA A 18 2.67 2.86 -23.29
CA ALA A 18 2.52 4.26 -22.91
C ALA A 18 3.83 5.05 -22.85
N ASP A 19 3.87 6.18 -23.56
CA ASP A 19 5.09 7.00 -23.63
C ASP A 19 5.38 7.81 -22.36
N ARG A 20 4.34 8.11 -21.58
CA ARG A 20 4.39 9.02 -20.42
C ARG A 20 4.34 8.30 -19.06
N LEU A 21 4.39 6.98 -19.06
CA LEU A 21 4.24 6.17 -17.85
C LEU A 21 5.38 5.17 -17.74
N ASP A 22 5.75 4.86 -16.51
CA ASP A 22 6.68 3.80 -16.15
C ASP A 22 5.99 2.76 -15.25
N LEU A 23 6.51 1.54 -15.28
CA LEU A 23 6.17 0.46 -14.38
C LEU A 23 7.29 0.37 -13.33
N VAL A 24 6.90 0.63 -12.08
CA VAL A 24 7.78 0.58 -10.92
C VAL A 24 7.46 -0.66 -10.12
N SER A 25 8.47 -1.49 -9.84
CA SER A 25 8.33 -2.66 -8.99
C SER A 25 8.80 -2.34 -7.58
N ILE A 26 7.99 -2.64 -6.58
CA ILE A 26 8.27 -2.41 -5.16
C ILE A 26 7.72 -3.56 -4.34
N LEU A 27 8.53 -4.16 -3.47
CA LEU A 27 8.22 -5.46 -2.87
C LEU A 27 7.87 -6.48 -3.98
N GLY A 28 6.76 -7.19 -3.88
CA GLY A 28 6.18 -8.03 -4.93
C GLY A 28 5.12 -7.34 -5.80
N TYR A 29 4.91 -6.02 -5.65
CA TYR A 29 3.88 -5.27 -6.38
C TYR A 29 4.43 -4.54 -7.60
N GLN A 30 3.55 -4.29 -8.57
CA GLN A 30 3.79 -3.40 -9.70
C GLN A 30 2.91 -2.15 -9.57
N CYS A 31 3.49 -0.97 -9.72
CA CYS A 31 2.77 0.31 -9.71
C CYS A 31 3.07 1.11 -10.99
N ILE A 32 2.05 1.77 -11.52
CA ILE A 32 2.20 2.66 -12.68
C ILE A 32 2.43 4.08 -12.18
N THR A 33 3.53 4.70 -12.58
CA THR A 33 3.88 6.07 -12.20
C THR A 33 4.07 6.94 -13.45
N PRO A 34 4.02 8.28 -13.33
CA PRO A 34 4.45 9.15 -14.41
C PRO A 34 5.92 8.88 -14.75
N ARG A 35 6.26 9.07 -16.03
CA ARG A 35 7.59 8.79 -16.54
C ARG A 35 8.66 9.61 -15.83
N ASP A 36 9.82 9.00 -15.60
CA ASP A 36 11.02 9.60 -15.00
C ASP A 36 10.77 10.21 -13.61
N SER A 37 9.71 9.79 -12.91
CA SER A 37 9.37 10.29 -11.56
C SER A 37 10.18 9.63 -10.45
N PHE A 38 10.69 8.42 -10.69
CA PHE A 38 11.38 7.61 -9.70
C PHE A 38 12.56 6.87 -10.33
N LEU A 39 13.56 6.59 -9.51
CA LEU A 39 14.75 5.84 -9.89
C LEU A 39 14.80 4.48 -9.16
N PRO A 40 15.42 3.45 -9.74
CA PRO A 40 15.76 2.23 -9.01
C PRO A 40 16.57 2.55 -7.75
N GLU A 41 16.43 1.74 -6.70
CA GLU A 41 17.09 1.90 -5.40
C GLU A 41 16.69 3.16 -4.59
N GLN A 42 15.78 3.98 -5.10
CA GLN A 42 15.25 5.12 -4.37
C GLN A 42 14.29 4.67 -3.27
N LEU A 43 14.39 5.30 -2.09
CA LEU A 43 13.41 5.15 -1.01
C LEU A 43 12.17 5.99 -1.28
N VAL A 44 11.02 5.37 -1.09
CA VAL A 44 9.70 5.95 -1.32
C VAL A 44 8.70 5.44 -0.29
N ILE A 45 7.58 6.13 -0.15
CA ILE A 45 6.44 5.62 0.64
C ILE A 45 5.56 4.80 -0.30
N PHE A 46 5.44 3.51 0.00
CA PHE A 46 4.54 2.61 -0.69
C PHE A 46 3.24 2.47 0.09
N ILE A 47 2.12 2.81 -0.55
CA ILE A 47 0.77 2.68 0.00
C ILE A 47 0.10 1.47 -0.65
N GLN A 48 -0.20 0.47 0.16
CA GLN A 48 -0.76 -0.80 -0.29
C GLN A 48 -2.21 -0.64 -0.77
N PRO A 49 -2.70 -1.56 -1.64
CA PRO A 49 -4.12 -1.68 -1.94
C PRO A 49 -4.98 -1.82 -0.68
N ASP A 50 -6.22 -1.35 -0.77
CA ASP A 50 -7.19 -1.27 0.33
C ASP A 50 -6.85 -0.22 1.40
N SER A 51 -5.96 0.72 1.08
CA SER A 51 -5.72 1.92 1.87
C SER A 51 -6.67 3.05 1.48
N VAL A 52 -7.03 3.90 2.44
CA VAL A 52 -7.84 5.12 2.29
C VAL A 52 -6.95 6.32 2.59
N LEU A 53 -6.80 7.19 1.60
CA LEU A 53 -6.04 8.43 1.72
C LEU A 53 -6.81 9.47 2.55
N PRO A 54 -6.13 10.30 3.35
CA PRO A 54 -6.75 11.39 4.08
C PRO A 54 -7.25 12.49 3.12
N ASN A 55 -8.46 13.00 3.33
CA ASN A 55 -9.02 14.08 2.49
C ASN A 55 -8.51 15.47 2.91
N ASP A 56 -8.03 15.60 4.14
CA ASP A 56 -7.62 16.84 4.79
C ASP A 56 -6.13 17.17 4.58
N GLN A 57 -5.31 16.21 4.17
CA GLN A 57 -3.87 16.43 3.97
C GLN A 57 -3.53 16.89 2.55
N VAL A 58 -2.68 17.92 2.44
CA VAL A 58 -2.34 18.58 1.16
C VAL A 58 -1.67 17.63 0.17
N TRP A 59 -0.78 16.74 0.65
CA TRP A 59 -0.08 15.80 -0.23
C TRP A 59 -1.05 14.84 -0.95
N ALA A 60 -2.12 14.43 -0.26
CA ALA A 60 -3.11 13.48 -0.77
C ALA A 60 -4.04 14.10 -1.82
N GLN A 61 -4.25 15.42 -1.79
CA GLN A 61 -5.16 16.13 -2.71
C GLN A 61 -4.80 15.94 -4.18
N SER A 62 -3.51 15.81 -4.49
CA SER A 62 -3.03 15.59 -5.86
C SER A 62 -3.55 14.26 -6.44
N TYR A 63 -3.67 13.23 -5.61
CA TYR A 63 -4.18 11.90 -5.96
C TYR A 63 -5.71 11.84 -5.91
N LEU A 64 -6.32 12.54 -4.96
CA LEU A 64 -7.79 12.58 -4.77
C LEU A 64 -8.53 13.37 -5.85
N LYS A 65 -7.86 14.26 -6.57
CA LYS A 65 -8.48 15.07 -7.64
C LYS A 65 -9.08 14.21 -8.77
N TYR A 66 -8.47 13.06 -9.04
CA TYR A 66 -8.81 12.23 -10.19
C TYR A 66 -9.42 10.87 -9.81
N ALA A 67 -9.41 10.52 -8.52
CA ALA A 67 -9.80 9.21 -8.03
C ALA A 67 -10.52 9.28 -6.69
N ARG A 68 -11.21 8.19 -6.34
CA ARG A 68 -11.78 8.03 -4.99
C ARG A 68 -10.65 7.88 -3.96
N PRO A 69 -10.90 8.16 -2.67
CA PRO A 69 -9.88 8.06 -1.62
C PRO A 69 -9.30 6.67 -1.40
N ARG A 70 -9.98 5.62 -1.85
CA ARG A 70 -9.51 4.24 -1.73
C ARG A 70 -8.54 3.89 -2.84
N VAL A 71 -7.34 3.50 -2.46
CA VAL A 71 -6.33 2.86 -3.32
C VAL A 71 -6.82 1.45 -3.67
N ARG A 72 -6.91 1.17 -4.96
CA ARG A 72 -7.36 -0.12 -5.50
C ARG A 72 -6.37 -0.59 -6.54
N ALA A 73 -6.21 -1.90 -6.66
CA ALA A 73 -5.61 -2.49 -7.83
C ALA A 73 -6.40 -2.08 -9.08
N MET A 74 -5.71 -1.64 -10.12
CA MET A 74 -6.32 -1.27 -11.39
C MET A 74 -5.45 -1.71 -12.56
N LYS A 75 -6.08 -1.92 -13.71
CA LYS A 75 -5.41 -2.24 -14.95
C LYS A 75 -5.47 -1.04 -15.89
N LEU A 76 -4.32 -0.62 -16.41
CA LEU A 76 -4.20 0.50 -17.35
C LEU A 76 -3.35 0.05 -18.54
N ARG A 77 -3.93 0.12 -19.75
CA ARG A 77 -3.24 -0.22 -21.02
C ARG A 77 -2.53 -1.57 -20.99
N ASP A 78 -3.24 -2.54 -20.44
CA ASP A 78 -2.86 -3.94 -20.24
C ASP A 78 -1.85 -4.26 -19.13
N GLU A 79 -1.41 -3.27 -18.36
CA GLU A 79 -0.54 -3.45 -17.21
C GLU A 79 -1.28 -3.25 -15.89
N TRP A 80 -0.92 -4.02 -14.86
CA TRP A 80 -1.45 -3.88 -13.51
C TRP A 80 -0.73 -2.77 -12.73
N SER A 81 -1.50 -2.06 -11.90
CA SER A 81 -1.03 -1.11 -10.90
C SER A 81 -1.71 -1.42 -9.57
N GLU A 82 -0.93 -1.87 -8.60
CA GLU A 82 -1.38 -2.41 -7.31
C GLU A 82 -0.77 -1.60 -6.17
N GLY A 83 -1.39 -0.47 -5.88
CA GLY A 83 -0.93 0.45 -4.84
C GLY A 83 -0.63 1.83 -5.38
N LEU A 84 -0.03 2.65 -4.54
CA LEU A 84 0.37 4.02 -4.85
C LEU A 84 1.76 4.29 -4.29
N ILE A 85 2.62 4.91 -5.09
CA ILE A 85 3.97 5.32 -4.68
C ILE A 85 3.98 6.83 -4.49
N VAL A 86 4.45 7.26 -3.32
CA VAL A 86 4.60 8.67 -2.95
C VAL A 86 6.08 8.97 -2.70
N PRO A 87 6.65 10.05 -3.27
CA PRO A 87 8.03 10.42 -3.02
C PRO A 87 8.21 10.90 -1.58
N LEU A 88 9.35 10.56 -0.96
CA LEU A 88 9.74 11.12 0.33
C LEU A 88 10.02 12.61 0.19
N THR A 89 9.37 13.42 1.03
CA THR A 89 9.64 14.85 1.14
C THR A 89 10.77 15.14 2.11
N GLU A 90 11.29 16.37 2.13
CA GLU A 90 12.46 16.70 2.95
C GLU A 90 12.23 16.55 4.46
N ASN A 91 10.98 16.63 4.91
CA ASN A 91 10.58 16.44 6.30
C ASN A 91 10.54 14.95 6.72
N GLU A 92 10.71 14.04 5.77
CA GLU A 92 10.56 12.60 5.93
C GLU A 92 11.90 11.85 5.76
N LYS A 93 13.02 12.60 5.74
CA LYS A 93 14.38 12.06 5.55
C LYS A 93 14.86 11.15 6.69
N ASP A 94 14.22 11.20 7.85
CA ASP A 94 14.56 10.37 9.02
C ASP A 94 13.96 8.96 8.96
N PHE A 95 13.03 8.71 8.03
CA PHE A 95 12.42 7.38 7.90
C PHE A 95 13.41 6.37 7.32
N LYS A 96 13.34 5.15 7.87
CA LYS A 96 14.12 4.02 7.45
C LYS A 96 13.26 3.06 6.65
N GLU A 97 13.93 2.27 5.82
CA GLU A 97 13.30 1.18 5.08
C GLU A 97 12.61 0.20 6.06
N GLY A 98 11.35 -0.11 5.79
CA GLY A 98 10.48 -0.96 6.59
C GLY A 98 9.63 -0.24 7.67
N ASP A 99 9.83 1.07 7.85
CA ASP A 99 9.04 1.87 8.81
C ASP A 99 7.58 2.00 8.33
N ASP A 100 6.64 1.78 9.26
CA ASP A 100 5.22 2.05 9.03
C ASP A 100 4.93 3.53 9.29
N VAL A 101 4.41 4.20 8.27
CA VAL A 101 4.14 5.65 8.27
C VAL A 101 2.65 5.94 8.10
N ALA A 102 1.79 4.92 8.19
CA ALA A 102 0.36 5.07 7.97
C ALA A 102 -0.30 6.06 8.94
N GLU A 103 0.05 6.00 10.23
CA GLU A 103 -0.53 6.87 11.25
C GLU A 103 -0.10 8.34 11.05
N GLN A 104 1.19 8.57 10.77
CA GLN A 104 1.77 9.88 10.53
C GLN A 104 1.13 10.56 9.31
N LEU A 105 0.85 9.76 8.27
CA LEU A 105 0.21 10.22 7.03
C LEU A 105 -1.32 10.16 7.07
N GLY A 106 -1.93 9.77 8.19
CA GLY A 106 -3.39 9.71 8.32
C GLY A 106 -4.06 8.68 7.38
N ILE A 107 -3.32 7.70 6.89
CA ILE A 107 -3.81 6.65 5.99
C ILE A 107 -4.53 5.59 6.84
N LYS A 108 -5.69 5.14 6.37
CA LYS A 108 -6.52 4.16 7.08
C LYS A 108 -6.80 2.94 6.22
N HIS A 109 -7.00 1.78 6.82
CA HIS A 109 -7.47 0.61 6.09
C HIS A 109 -8.94 0.80 5.69
N PHE A 110 -9.28 0.40 4.45
CA PHE A 110 -10.65 0.42 3.97
C PHE A 110 -11.43 -0.76 4.52
N GLU A 111 -12.45 -0.47 5.32
CA GLU A 111 -13.42 -1.48 5.74
C GLU A 111 -14.75 -1.27 5.00
N PRO A 112 -15.31 -2.30 4.37
CA PRO A 112 -16.64 -2.20 3.79
C PRO A 112 -17.66 -1.96 4.91
N VAL A 113 -18.63 -1.09 4.66
CA VAL A 113 -19.72 -0.86 5.63
C VAL A 113 -20.53 -2.14 5.74
N ILE A 114 -20.41 -2.82 6.88
CA ILE A 114 -21.24 -3.98 7.18
C ILE A 114 -22.53 -3.44 7.80
N VAL A 115 -23.67 -3.69 7.13
CA VAL A 115 -24.98 -3.42 7.71
C VAL A 115 -25.26 -4.53 8.72
N GLN A 116 -24.73 -4.41 9.94
CA GLN A 116 -25.10 -5.26 11.06
C GLN A 116 -26.15 -4.55 11.91
N ASP A 117 -27.12 -5.30 12.40
CA ASP A 117 -28.01 -4.79 13.43
C ASP A 117 -27.16 -4.45 14.66
N PRO A 118 -27.25 -3.23 15.21
CA PRO A 118 -26.43 -2.80 16.34
C PRO A 118 -26.66 -3.64 17.60
N THR A 119 -27.72 -4.44 17.64
CA THR A 119 -28.04 -5.41 18.70
C THR A 119 -27.29 -6.74 18.57
N SER A 120 -26.64 -6.99 17.43
CA SER A 120 -25.90 -8.24 17.16
C SER A 120 -24.47 -8.22 17.71
N VAL A 121 -23.99 -7.08 18.22
CA VAL A 121 -22.62 -6.94 18.76
C VAL A 121 -22.66 -7.19 20.27
N LEU A 122 -22.26 -8.40 20.69
CA LEU A 122 -22.23 -8.81 22.10
C LEU A 122 -21.04 -8.20 22.88
N GLY A 123 -19.92 -7.89 22.18
CA GLY A 123 -18.70 -7.40 22.80
C GLY A 123 -17.48 -7.51 21.87
N PRO A 124 -16.28 -7.18 22.36
CA PRO A 124 -15.03 -7.37 21.60
C PRO A 124 -14.70 -8.84 21.41
N LEU A 125 -13.71 -9.12 20.56
CA LEU A 125 -13.16 -10.47 20.38
C LEU A 125 -12.80 -11.09 21.75
N PRO A 126 -13.24 -12.33 22.05
CA PRO A 126 -12.93 -12.97 23.32
C PRO A 126 -11.43 -13.07 23.58
N PHE A 127 -11.07 -13.04 24.87
CA PHE A 127 -9.69 -13.20 25.30
C PHE A 127 -9.12 -14.55 24.84
N SER A 128 -7.85 -14.56 24.42
CA SER A 128 -7.11 -15.72 23.91
C SER A 128 -7.54 -16.28 22.54
N ILE A 129 -8.40 -15.58 21.80
CA ILE A 129 -8.63 -15.88 20.37
C ILE A 129 -7.79 -14.88 19.55
N PRO A 130 -6.81 -15.34 18.75
CA PRO A 130 -6.04 -14.44 17.89
C PRO A 130 -6.92 -13.88 16.78
N LYS A 131 -6.55 -12.72 16.24
CA LYS A 131 -7.14 -12.23 15.00
C LYS A 131 -6.70 -13.11 13.83
N THR A 132 -7.58 -13.28 12.86
CA THR A 132 -7.32 -14.06 11.63
C THR A 132 -6.72 -13.18 10.53
N ASP A 133 -5.89 -12.20 10.89
CA ASP A 133 -5.26 -11.30 9.93
C ASP A 133 -4.04 -12.00 9.33
N GLU A 134 -4.01 -12.14 8.00
CA GLU A 134 -2.90 -12.75 7.27
C GLU A 134 -2.12 -11.68 6.50
N GLU A 135 -0.82 -11.87 6.34
CA GLU A 135 0.04 -10.97 5.58
C GLU A 135 0.02 -11.32 4.08
N ARG A 136 0.17 -10.31 3.22
CA ARG A 136 0.13 -10.51 1.77
C ARG A 136 1.43 -11.13 1.24
N ILE A 137 1.32 -12.06 0.28
CA ILE A 137 2.47 -12.79 -0.26
C ILE A 137 3.51 -11.84 -0.88
N GLU A 138 3.06 -10.75 -1.48
CA GLU A 138 3.89 -9.73 -2.12
C GLU A 138 4.79 -9.00 -1.12
N ASN A 139 4.43 -8.98 0.17
CA ASN A 139 5.27 -8.41 1.22
C ASN A 139 6.44 -9.34 1.60
N PHE A 140 6.34 -10.64 1.28
CA PHE A 140 7.38 -11.62 1.51
C PHE A 140 8.31 -11.72 0.29
N GLN A 141 9.17 -10.70 0.07
CA GLN A 141 10.12 -10.70 -1.05
C GLN A 141 10.99 -11.97 -1.10
N ASN A 142 11.86 -12.15 -0.10
CA ASN A 142 12.82 -13.26 -0.01
C ASN A 142 12.69 -14.07 1.28
N ASN A 143 11.85 -13.63 2.22
CA ASN A 143 11.73 -14.22 3.55
C ASN A 143 10.42 -14.99 3.68
N LEU A 144 10.25 -16.03 2.87
CA LEU A 144 9.08 -16.90 2.97
C LEU A 144 9.22 -17.80 4.21
N PRO A 145 8.16 -17.93 5.03
CA PRO A 145 8.15 -18.75 6.24
C PRO A 145 8.06 -20.26 5.91
N TRP A 146 9.12 -20.81 5.31
CA TRP A 146 9.18 -22.23 5.00
C TRP A 146 9.26 -23.05 6.29
N ASN A 147 8.41 -24.08 6.41
CA ASN A 147 8.32 -24.99 7.56
C ASN A 147 7.81 -24.36 8.87
N GLU A 148 7.14 -23.21 8.81
CA GLU A 148 6.40 -22.72 9.98
C GLU A 148 5.15 -23.59 10.20
N LEU A 149 4.89 -23.91 11.47
CA LEU A 149 3.65 -24.58 11.88
C LEU A 149 2.52 -23.56 11.75
N VAL A 150 1.68 -23.73 10.73
CA VAL A 150 0.38 -23.05 10.68
C VAL A 150 -0.60 -23.76 11.61
N ASP A 151 -1.48 -23.01 12.27
CA ASP A 151 -2.48 -23.57 13.17
C ASP A 151 -3.29 -24.67 12.47
N VAL A 152 -3.35 -25.86 13.08
CA VAL A 152 -4.11 -27.05 12.61
C VAL A 152 -5.48 -27.08 13.24
#